data_AF-A0A812L2X8-F1
#
_entry.id   AF-A0A812L2X8-F1
#
_cell.length_a   1.000
_cell.length_b   1.000
_cell.length_c   1.000
_cell.angle_alpha   90.00
_cell.angle_beta   90.00
_cell.angle_gamma   90.00
#
_symmetry.space_group_name_H-M   'P 1'
#
loop_
_entity.id
_entity.type
_entity.pdbx_description
1 polymer ?
#
loop_
_entity_poly.entity_id
_entity_poly.type
_entity_poly.pdbx_seq_one_letter_code
_entity_poly.pdbx_strand_id
1 'polypeptide(L)'
;VFPPCLREPPPPSLDLFDLDEQFASERVRLAQLTNKCTDDDLDFYIRQAGEILGVSQKLGDKRSSKDPAKKIVEYIFKELVGFKKMNQDMVPSVGISE
;
A
#
# COMPACT_ATOMS: atom_id res chain seq x y z
N VAL A 1 45.10 -6.76 38.74
CA VAL A 1 45.39 -7.36 37.41
C VAL A 1 44.08 -7.83 36.81
N PHE A 2 43.84 -7.58 35.52
CA PHE A 2 42.62 -8.04 34.87
C PHE A 2 42.71 -9.55 34.57
N PRO A 3 41.61 -10.31 34.71
CA PRO A 3 41.59 -11.73 34.37
C PRO A 3 41.78 -11.94 32.85
N PRO A 4 42.29 -13.10 32.41
CA PRO A 4 42.41 -13.41 30.99
C PRO A 4 41.03 -13.37 30.31
N CYS A 5 40.86 -12.48 29.34
CA CYS A 5 39.62 -12.40 28.57
C CYS A 5 39.66 -13.44 27.44
N LEU A 6 38.58 -14.21 27.31
CA LEU A 6 38.34 -15.05 26.13
C LEU A 6 38.19 -14.13 24.91
N ARG A 7 38.66 -14.59 23.74
CA ARG A 7 38.50 -13.82 22.50
C ARG A 7 37.01 -13.79 22.12
N GLU A 8 36.41 -12.60 22.11
CA GLU A 8 35.04 -12.42 21.65
C GLU A 8 34.94 -12.67 20.14
N PRO A 9 33.81 -13.20 19.65
CA PRO A 9 33.56 -13.31 18.22
C PRO A 9 33.58 -11.92 17.56
N PRO A 10 33.92 -11.83 16.26
CA PRO A 10 33.82 -10.57 15.54
C PRO A 10 32.36 -10.06 15.56
N PRO A 11 32.16 -8.73 15.55
CA PRO A 11 30.82 -8.17 15.46
C PRO A 11 30.13 -8.63 14.16
N PRO A 12 28.78 -8.70 14.15
CA PRO A 12 28.05 -9.00 12.93
C PRO A 12 28.40 -7.98 11.82
N SER A 13 28.41 -8.45 10.57
CA SER A 13 28.65 -7.58 9.41
C SER A 13 27.52 -6.56 9.25
N LEU A 14 27.87 -5.35 8.81
CA LEU A 14 26.89 -4.31 8.52
C LEU A 14 26.32 -4.50 7.11
N ASP A 15 25.02 -4.76 7.01
CA ASP A 15 24.29 -4.79 5.75
C ASP A 15 23.86 -3.38 5.35
N LEU A 16 24.19 -2.99 4.11
CA LEU A 16 23.86 -1.67 3.56
C LEU A 16 22.54 -1.75 2.78
N PHE A 17 21.41 -1.73 3.49
CA PHE A 17 20.09 -1.68 2.87
C PHE A 17 19.72 -0.25 2.44
N ASP A 18 19.06 -0.13 1.29
CA ASP A 18 18.35 1.10 0.94
C ASP A 18 17.09 1.21 1.80
N LEU A 19 17.13 2.12 2.78
CA LEU A 19 16.04 2.29 3.74
C LEU A 19 14.77 2.84 3.08
N ASP A 20 14.91 3.62 2.00
CA ASP A 20 13.75 4.13 1.28
C ASP A 20 13.07 3.00 0.50
N GLU A 21 13.82 2.04 -0.02
CA GLU A 21 13.23 0.87 -0.67
C GLU A 21 12.56 -0.07 0.35
N GLN A 22 13.21 -0.31 1.50
CA GLN A 22 12.74 -1.28 2.49
C GLN A 22 11.66 -0.74 3.44
N PHE A 23 11.68 0.56 3.75
CA PHE A 23 10.83 1.16 4.78
C PHE A 23 9.95 2.32 4.29
N ALA A 24 9.93 2.63 2.99
CA ALA A 24 9.01 3.66 2.49
C ALA A 24 7.56 3.33 2.83
N SER A 25 6.86 4.34 3.34
CA SER A 25 5.41 4.27 3.55
C SER A 25 4.68 3.95 2.24
N GLU A 26 3.48 3.37 2.34
CA GLU A 26 2.61 3.10 1.19
C GLU A 26 2.40 4.34 0.31
N ARG A 27 2.27 5.51 0.94
CA ARG A 27 2.10 6.79 0.24
C ARG A 27 3.31 7.16 -0.62
N VAL A 28 4.52 6.98 -0.09
CA VAL A 28 5.77 7.26 -0.84
C VAL A 28 5.94 6.26 -1.97
N ARG A 29 5.69 4.97 -1.71
CA ARG A 29 5.76 3.92 -2.74
C ARG A 29 4.76 4.15 -3.88
N LEU A 30 3.53 4.57 -3.57
CA LEU A 30 2.54 4.95 -4.58
C LEU A 30 2.99 6.15 -5.40
N ALA A 31 3.53 7.19 -4.76
CA ALA A 31 4.03 8.37 -5.48
C ALA A 31 5.16 8.00 -6.44
N GLN A 32 6.12 7.18 -6.00
CA GLN A 32 7.20 6.67 -6.83
C GLN A 32 6.69 5.81 -7.99
N LEU A 33 5.71 4.92 -7.74
CA LEU A 33 5.07 4.12 -8.79
C LEU A 33 4.38 5.01 -9.83
N THR A 34 3.63 6.02 -9.38
CA THR A 34 2.91 6.96 -10.24
C THR A 34 3.85 7.71 -11.17
N ASN A 35 5.00 8.14 -10.66
CA ASN A 35 6.00 8.86 -11.47
C ASN A 35 6.69 7.98 -12.52
N LYS A 36 6.57 6.65 -12.45
CA LYS A 36 7.22 5.69 -13.35
C LYS A 36 6.29 5.16 -14.45
N CYS A 37 4.99 5.40 -14.37
CA CYS A 37 3.99 4.81 -15.27
C CYS A 37 3.35 5.86 -16.17
N THR A 38 2.98 5.45 -17.38
CA THR A 38 2.10 6.22 -18.28
C THR A 38 0.76 5.50 -18.46
N ASP A 39 -0.11 6.06 -19.30
CA ASP A 39 -1.40 5.44 -19.64
C ASP A 39 -1.25 4.07 -20.33
N ASP A 40 -0.08 3.77 -20.91
CA ASP A 40 0.21 2.47 -21.52
C ASP A 40 0.45 1.37 -20.46
N ASP A 41 0.79 1.76 -19.22
CA ASP A 41 1.14 0.85 -18.12
C ASP A 41 -0.03 0.59 -17.15
N LEU A 42 -1.27 0.91 -17.55
CA LEU A 42 -2.43 0.91 -16.64
C LEU A 42 -2.64 -0.39 -15.88
N ASP A 43 -2.53 -1.56 -16.54
CA ASP A 43 -2.70 -2.86 -15.87
C ASP A 43 -1.62 -3.08 -14.80
N PHE A 44 -0.36 -2.78 -15.14
CA PHE A 44 0.76 -2.89 -14.22
C PHE A 44 0.61 -1.93 -13.05
N TYR A 45 0.31 -0.66 -13.32
CA TYR A 45 0.12 0.37 -12.32
C TYR A 45 -0.94 -0.02 -11.29
N ILE A 46 -2.12 -0.47 -11.75
CA ILE A 46 -3.22 -0.86 -10.86
C ILE A 46 -2.84 -2.08 -10.01
N ARG A 47 -2.16 -3.07 -10.60
CA ARG A 47 -1.75 -4.28 -9.85
C ARG A 47 -0.71 -3.97 -8.78
N GLN A 48 0.30 -3.18 -9.11
CA GLN A 48 1.33 -2.78 -8.16
C GLN A 48 0.76 -1.88 -7.05
N ALA A 49 -0.14 -0.95 -7.40
CA ALA A 49 -0.86 -0.15 -6.40
C ALA A 49 -1.70 -1.03 -5.47
N GLY A 50 -2.34 -2.08 -6.00
CA GLY A 50 -3.09 -3.06 -5.22
C GLY A 50 -2.23 -3.86 -4.24
N GLU A 51 -0.99 -4.19 -4.60
CA GLU A 51 -0.02 -4.80 -3.66
C GLU A 51 0.44 -3.82 -2.59
N ILE A 52 0.76 -2.57 -2.96
CA ILE A 52 1.19 -1.54 -2.01
C ILE A 52 0.11 -1.28 -0.95
N LEU A 53 -1.16 -1.24 -1.36
CA LEU A 53 -2.31 -1.02 -0.48
C LEU A 53 -2.82 -2.30 0.23
N GLY A 54 -2.17 -3.44 0.00
CA GLY A 54 -2.60 -4.74 0.54
C GLY A 54 -3.97 -5.23 0.04
N VAL A 55 -4.55 -4.58 -0.97
CA VAL A 55 -5.86 -4.94 -1.56
C VAL A 55 -5.77 -6.29 -2.24
N SER A 56 -4.66 -6.56 -2.91
CA SER A 56 -4.48 -7.81 -3.62
C SER A 56 -4.66 -9.00 -2.65
N GLN A 57 -4.16 -8.94 -1.40
CA GLN A 57 -4.27 -10.07 -0.46
C GLN A 57 -5.72 -10.34 -0.05
N LYS A 58 -6.55 -9.29 0.03
CA LYS A 58 -7.98 -9.39 0.35
C LYS A 58 -8.79 -10.05 -0.76
N LEU A 59 -8.29 -10.02 -2.00
CA LEU A 59 -8.97 -10.61 -3.15
C LEU A 59 -8.85 -12.14 -3.22
N GLY A 60 -7.88 -12.74 -2.53
CA GLY A 60 -7.64 -14.19 -2.52
C GLY A 60 -7.52 -14.79 -3.93
N ASP A 61 -8.17 -15.94 -4.15
CA ASP A 61 -8.15 -16.67 -5.43
C ASP A 61 -8.75 -15.90 -6.61
N LYS A 62 -9.51 -14.82 -6.33
CA LYS A 62 -10.09 -13.96 -7.38
C LYS A 62 -9.02 -13.14 -8.12
N ARG A 63 -7.77 -13.15 -7.65
CA ARG A 63 -6.61 -12.59 -8.37
C ARG A 63 -6.33 -13.28 -9.70
N SER A 64 -6.68 -14.57 -9.85
CA SER A 64 -6.43 -15.33 -11.09
C SER A 64 -7.48 -15.09 -12.19
N SER A 65 -8.29 -14.03 -12.03
CA SER A 65 -9.27 -13.63 -13.03
C SER A 65 -8.59 -13.18 -14.33
N LYS A 66 -9.34 -13.26 -15.44
CA LYS A 66 -8.91 -12.81 -16.78
C LYS A 66 -8.41 -11.35 -16.78
N ASP A 67 -8.94 -10.52 -15.88
CA ASP A 67 -8.58 -9.10 -15.73
C ASP A 67 -8.35 -8.71 -14.25
N PRO A 68 -7.14 -8.94 -13.70
CA PRO A 68 -6.86 -8.68 -12.28
C PRO A 68 -6.96 -7.19 -11.92
N ALA A 69 -6.50 -6.28 -12.78
CA ALA A 69 -6.57 -4.83 -12.53
C ALA A 69 -8.01 -4.34 -12.33
N LYS A 70 -8.94 -4.76 -13.21
CA LYS A 70 -10.36 -4.37 -13.10
C LYS A 70 -10.95 -4.80 -11.76
N LYS A 71 -10.58 -5.97 -11.25
CA LYS A 71 -11.08 -6.49 -9.96
C LYS A 71 -10.53 -5.71 -8.77
N ILE A 72 -9.28 -5.25 -8.85
CA ILE A 72 -8.69 -4.37 -7.83
C ILE A 72 -9.44 -3.04 -7.77
N VAL A 73 -9.68 -2.41 -8.93
CA VAL A 73 -10.44 -1.15 -9.02
C VAL A 73 -11.87 -1.33 -8.52
N GLU A 74 -12.54 -2.41 -8.93
CA GLU A 74 -13.91 -2.75 -8.47
C GLU A 74 -13.97 -2.86 -6.94
N TYR A 75 -13.00 -3.53 -6.33
CA TYR A 75 -12.90 -3.66 -4.88
C TYR A 75 -12.74 -2.29 -4.20
N ILE A 76 -11.73 -1.52 -4.61
CA ILE A 76 -11.45 -0.20 -4.03
C ILE A 76 -12.65 0.74 -4.17
N PHE A 77 -13.28 0.74 -5.35
CA PHE A 77 -14.45 1.58 -5.59
C PHE A 77 -15.62 1.22 -4.66
N LYS A 78 -15.89 -0.07 -4.45
CA LYS A 78 -16.93 -0.53 -3.52
C LYS A 78 -16.65 -0.08 -2.08
N GLU A 79 -15.40 -0.19 -1.64
CA GLU A 79 -15.00 0.27 -0.30
C GLU A 79 -15.19 1.78 -0.15
N LEU A 80 -14.79 2.57 -1.15
CA LEU A 80 -14.96 4.03 -1.15
C LEU A 80 -16.44 4.44 -1.13
N VAL A 81 -17.29 3.75 -1.90
CA VAL A 81 -18.73 3.98 -1.89
C VAL A 81 -19.33 3.62 -0.54
N GLY A 82 -18.94 2.47 0.04
CA GLY A 82 -19.35 2.05 1.38
C GLY A 82 -18.98 3.07 2.45
N PHE A 83 -17.72 3.51 2.45
CA PHE A 83 -17.21 4.54 3.35
C PHE A 83 -17.99 5.85 3.24
N LYS A 84 -18.26 6.32 2.02
CA LYS A 84 -18.98 7.57 1.80
C LYS A 84 -20.46 7.49 2.20
N LYS A 85 -21.12 6.34 2.02
CA LYS A 85 -22.50 6.12 2.46
C LYS A 85 -22.65 6.19 3.98
N MET A 86 -21.70 5.63 4.74
CA MET A 86 -21.73 5.70 6.22
C MET A 86 -21.55 7.13 6.75
N ASN A 87 -20.92 8.01 5.98
CA ASN A 87 -20.68 9.40 6.36
C ASN A 87 -21.82 10.37 5.98
N GLN A 88 -22.93 9.86 5.44
CA GLN A 88 -24.02 10.68 4.92
C GLN A 88 -24.92 11.26 6.03
N ASP A 89 -24.92 10.65 7.22
CA ASP A 89 -25.70 11.11 8.40
C ASP A 89 -25.06 12.32 9.12
N MET A 90 -23.87 12.78 8.69
CA MET A 90 -23.15 13.90 9.31
C MET A 90 -23.30 15.24 8.59
N VAL A 91 -24.06 15.33 7.50
CA VAL A 91 -24.39 16.63 6.91
C VAL A 91 -25.53 17.23 7.74
N PRO A 92 -25.32 18.30 8.53
CA PRO A 92 -26.43 18.97 9.18
C PRO A 92 -27.32 19.51 8.07
N SER A 93 -28.58 19.07 8.04
CA SER A 93 -29.60 19.71 7.23
C SER A 93 -29.69 21.16 7.71
N VAL A 94 -28.99 22.08 7.03
CA VAL A 94 -29.25 23.50 7.14
C VAL A 94 -30.64 23.68 6.54
N GLY A 95 -31.65 23.58 7.40
CA GLY A 95 -33.02 23.90 7.09
C GLY A 95 -33.09 25.39 6.77
N ILE A 96 -33.00 25.72 5.49
CA ILE A 96 -33.45 27.01 5.00
C ILE A 96 -34.97 26.96 5.12
N SER A 97 -35.47 27.52 6.21
CA SER A 97 -36.90 27.81 6.37
C SER A 97 -37.17 29.04 5.49
N GLU A 98 -38.04 28.88 4.51
CA GLU A 98 -38.65 29.98 3.73
C GLU A 98 -39.45 30.93 4.62
#